data_AF-A0A6I0EXT2-F1
#
_entry.id   AF-A0A6I0EXT2-F1
#
_cell.length_a   1.000
_cell.length_b   1.000
_cell.length_c   1.000
_cell.angle_alpha   90.00
_cell.angle_beta   90.00
_cell.angle_gamma   90.00
#
_symmetry.space_group_name_H-M   'P 1'
#
loop_
_entity.id
_entity.type
_entity.pdbx_description
1 polymer ?
#
loop_
_entity_poly.entity_id
_entity_poly.type
_entity_poly.pdbx_seq_one_letter_code
_entity_poly.pdbx_strand_id
1 'polypeptide(L)'
;MKKKILLLFLVVTVMLLPIGCNSNDINEETSVSLPSQSEAVEQSDSQALPTETTTTTAAPSSSTISTSNQSTIHSSLSLIEATVTRVVDGDTIKVTLEGKEETVRLTGVDTPETKHPSKPVEPYGPEASEFTKNTLAGKKVFLELDVQPRDRYGRILAYVWLSKPANDSDQEVRQKLFNAHLLLRGYGQQLTIPPNVKYADLFRTYVKEARERKAGLWGLGSNDTSNEVKTTSTPTNSSTATTTGPGPNGETIKGNINSKGEKIYHVPGGQFYEKTVPEAWFFTEEEARSAGFRASKR
;
A
#
# COMPACT_ATOMS: atom_id res chain seq x y z
N MET A 1 14.18 -27.11 61.23
CA MET A 1 15.00 -28.17 60.59
C MET A 1 15.41 -27.71 59.19
N LYS A 2 16.64 -27.99 58.72
CA LYS A 2 17.13 -27.55 57.40
C LYS A 2 17.12 -28.73 56.42
N LYS A 3 16.46 -28.61 55.26
CA LYS A 3 16.57 -29.58 54.15
C LYS A 3 17.35 -28.94 53.00
N LYS A 4 18.49 -29.54 52.65
CA LYS A 4 19.23 -29.30 51.39
C LYS A 4 18.82 -30.39 50.38
N ILE A 5 18.62 -30.03 49.11
CA ILE A 5 18.59 -30.90 47.90
C ILE A 5 18.11 -30.00 46.73
N LEU A 6 18.54 -30.14 45.48
CA LEU A 6 19.82 -30.61 44.93
C LEU A 6 19.88 -30.00 43.50
N LEU A 7 20.91 -29.22 43.18
CA LEU A 7 21.00 -28.54 41.88
C LEU A 7 21.66 -29.47 40.86
N LEU A 8 20.89 -29.98 39.89
CA LEU A 8 21.39 -30.85 38.82
C LEU A 8 21.67 -30.03 37.56
N PHE A 9 22.94 -29.76 37.26
CA PHE A 9 23.36 -29.18 35.98
C PHE A 9 23.38 -30.27 34.90
N LEU A 10 22.54 -30.12 33.87
CA LEU A 10 22.65 -30.91 32.64
C LEU A 10 23.47 -30.13 31.60
N VAL A 11 24.77 -30.41 31.52
CA VAL A 11 25.65 -29.86 30.47
C VAL A 11 25.55 -30.73 29.23
N VAL A 12 24.87 -30.25 28.19
CA VAL A 12 24.79 -30.91 26.88
C VAL A 12 25.80 -30.28 25.93
N THR A 13 27.01 -30.81 25.92
CA THR A 13 28.05 -30.44 24.96
C THR A 13 27.92 -31.33 23.71
N VAL A 14 27.50 -30.76 22.58
CA VAL A 14 27.50 -31.45 21.28
C VAL A 14 28.57 -30.83 20.39
N MET A 15 29.48 -31.67 19.88
CA MET A 15 30.52 -31.25 18.94
C MET A 15 29.91 -30.83 17.59
N LEU A 16 30.47 -29.78 17.00
CA LEU A 16 30.51 -29.62 15.54
C LEU A 16 31.97 -29.69 15.09
N LEU A 17 32.24 -30.51 14.07
CA LEU A 17 33.55 -30.62 13.44
C LEU A 17 33.62 -29.73 12.19
N PRO A 18 34.77 -29.15 11.86
CA PRO A 18 34.97 -28.44 10.60
C PRO A 18 35.27 -29.42 9.45
N ILE A 19 34.74 -29.14 8.26
CA ILE A 19 35.20 -29.70 6.99
C ILE A 19 35.43 -28.53 6.03
N GLY A 20 36.60 -28.50 5.39
CA GLY A 20 37.02 -27.41 4.50
C GLY A 20 36.66 -27.62 3.03
N CYS A 21 37.12 -26.69 2.20
CA CYS A 21 36.95 -26.71 0.75
C CYS A 21 37.64 -27.90 0.07
N ASN A 22 37.13 -28.31 -1.09
CA ASN A 22 37.99 -28.43 -2.28
C ASN A 22 37.21 -28.17 -3.58
N SER A 23 37.93 -27.78 -4.63
CA SER A 23 37.42 -27.64 -6.01
C SER A 23 37.44 -28.99 -6.76
N ASN A 24 36.77 -29.05 -7.92
CA ASN A 24 37.43 -29.36 -9.19
C ASN A 24 36.47 -29.21 -10.38
N ASP A 25 37.04 -28.85 -11.52
CA ASP A 25 36.40 -28.63 -12.81
C ASP A 25 36.19 -29.95 -13.60
N ILE A 26 35.24 -29.96 -14.53
CA ILE A 26 35.38 -30.62 -15.84
C ILE A 26 34.78 -29.69 -16.90
N ASN A 27 35.51 -29.50 -18.00
CA ASN A 27 35.08 -28.71 -19.16
C ASN A 27 34.20 -29.51 -20.11
N GLU A 28 33.46 -28.83 -20.99
CA GLU A 28 33.51 -29.24 -22.41
C GLU A 28 33.44 -28.00 -23.32
N GLU A 29 34.29 -27.98 -24.35
CA GLU A 29 34.34 -26.89 -25.34
C GLU A 29 33.42 -27.21 -26.53
N THR A 30 32.91 -26.18 -27.21
CA THR A 30 32.75 -26.27 -28.67
C THR A 30 32.94 -24.87 -29.27
N SER A 31 33.86 -24.77 -30.23
CA SER A 31 34.15 -23.54 -30.96
C SER A 31 33.50 -23.54 -32.35
N VAL A 32 33.36 -22.36 -32.97
CA VAL A 32 33.40 -22.11 -34.44
C VAL A 32 33.42 -20.58 -34.68
N SER A 33 33.85 -20.16 -35.88
CA SER A 33 34.36 -18.81 -36.18
C SER A 33 33.40 -17.83 -36.88
N LEU A 34 33.81 -16.54 -36.85
CA LEU A 34 33.66 -15.44 -37.83
C LEU A 34 32.93 -15.73 -39.18
N PRO A 35 32.20 -14.74 -39.77
CA PRO A 35 32.87 -13.56 -40.35
C PRO A 35 32.12 -12.20 -40.27
N SER A 36 32.69 -11.19 -40.96
CA SER A 36 32.34 -9.76 -40.92
C SER A 36 31.49 -9.29 -42.13
N GLN A 37 30.64 -8.27 -41.92
CA GLN A 37 30.30 -7.14 -42.81
C GLN A 37 29.39 -6.15 -42.00
N SER A 38 29.41 -4.81 -42.10
CA SER A 38 29.91 -3.79 -43.06
C SER A 38 28.87 -3.18 -44.02
N GLU A 39 28.07 -2.23 -43.50
CA GLU A 39 27.43 -1.09 -44.21
C GLU A 39 26.83 -0.16 -43.12
N ALA A 40 26.99 1.17 -43.01
CA ALA A 40 27.37 2.31 -43.87
C ALA A 40 26.17 3.16 -44.38
N VAL A 41 25.87 4.28 -43.69
CA VAL A 41 25.06 5.42 -44.18
C VAL A 41 25.61 6.75 -43.59
N GLU A 42 25.51 7.83 -44.36
CA GLU A 42 25.96 9.22 -44.09
C GLU A 42 25.22 9.89 -42.90
N GLN A 43 25.76 10.84 -42.12
CA GLN A 43 26.69 11.98 -42.30
C GLN A 43 26.01 13.33 -42.64
N SER A 44 25.86 14.20 -41.62
CA SER A 44 25.85 15.68 -41.73
C SER A 44 25.77 16.32 -40.33
N ASP A 45 26.15 17.56 -40.07
CA ASP A 45 27.41 18.32 -40.28
C ASP A 45 27.26 19.64 -39.49
N SER A 46 28.30 20.13 -38.80
CA SER A 46 28.38 21.51 -38.24
C SER A 46 29.76 21.81 -37.65
N GLN A 47 30.51 22.68 -38.32
CA GLN A 47 31.74 23.35 -37.83
C GLN A 47 31.35 24.68 -37.13
N ALA A 48 32.21 25.51 -36.50
CA ALA A 48 33.67 25.54 -36.38
C ALA A 48 34.13 26.33 -35.11
N LEU A 49 35.46 26.47 -34.95
CA LEU A 49 36.19 27.27 -33.93
C LEU A 49 36.30 28.78 -34.31
N PRO A 50 36.72 29.70 -33.40
CA PRO A 50 38.17 29.97 -33.16
C PRO A 50 38.56 30.13 -31.65
N THR A 51 39.74 29.73 -31.16
CA THR A 51 41.10 30.37 -31.23
C THR A 51 41.08 31.85 -30.76
N GLU A 52 41.81 32.32 -29.73
CA GLU A 52 43.27 32.31 -29.42
C GLU A 52 43.53 32.64 -27.91
N THR A 53 44.71 32.67 -27.25
CA THR A 53 46.07 32.05 -27.34
C THR A 53 46.94 32.53 -26.13
N THR A 54 48.08 31.87 -25.80
CA THR A 54 49.18 32.23 -24.83
C THR A 54 48.90 32.23 -23.30
N THR A 55 49.85 32.01 -22.35
CA THR A 55 51.18 31.33 -22.32
C THR A 55 51.71 31.15 -20.86
N THR A 56 52.24 29.96 -20.52
CA THR A 56 53.27 29.60 -19.48
C THR A 56 53.16 30.10 -18.02
N THR A 57 53.12 29.17 -17.02
CA THR A 57 54.14 28.98 -15.94
C THR A 57 53.71 27.98 -14.83
N ALA A 58 54.61 27.05 -14.47
CA ALA A 58 54.76 26.29 -13.21
C ALA A 58 53.66 25.33 -12.66
N ALA A 59 54.17 24.34 -11.92
CA ALA A 59 53.48 23.39 -11.04
C ALA A 59 54.48 22.95 -9.94
N PRO A 60 54.10 22.14 -8.93
CA PRO A 60 52.82 22.02 -8.25
C PRO A 60 52.95 22.38 -6.73
N SER A 61 51.82 22.57 -6.03
CA SER A 61 51.78 22.56 -4.56
C SER A 61 50.52 21.86 -4.06
N SER A 62 50.65 21.04 -3.02
CA SER A 62 49.60 20.15 -2.52
C SER A 62 48.45 20.90 -1.85
N SER A 63 47.25 20.78 -2.40
CA SER A 63 46.00 21.22 -1.77
C SER A 63 45.23 20.01 -1.26
N THR A 64 45.04 19.92 0.06
CA THR A 64 44.30 18.84 0.72
C THR A 64 42.88 18.72 0.16
N ILE A 65 42.45 17.49 -0.15
CA ILE A 65 41.04 17.22 -0.46
C ILE A 65 40.24 17.38 0.84
N SER A 66 39.66 18.57 1.03
CA SER A 66 38.71 18.82 2.11
C SER A 66 37.42 18.03 1.85
N THR A 67 37.29 16.87 2.50
CA THR A 67 36.08 16.05 2.51
C THR A 67 34.86 16.92 2.83
N SER A 68 33.98 17.09 1.85
CA SER A 68 32.68 17.71 2.04
C SER A 68 31.80 16.73 2.83
N ASN A 69 31.86 16.82 4.17
CA ASN A 69 30.94 16.10 5.05
C ASN A 69 29.51 16.35 4.58
N GLN A 70 28.82 15.29 4.14
CA GLN A 70 27.38 15.38 3.88
C GLN A 70 26.69 15.67 5.20
N SER A 71 26.17 16.88 5.34
CA SER A 71 25.31 17.23 6.46
C SER A 71 24.00 16.47 6.31
N THR A 72 23.84 15.38 7.04
CA THR A 72 22.59 14.65 7.13
C THR A 72 21.57 15.51 7.86
N ILE A 73 20.79 16.27 7.11
CA ILE A 73 19.64 17.03 7.62
C ILE A 73 18.56 16.02 8.03
N HIS A 74 18.70 15.47 9.24
CA HIS A 74 17.64 14.75 9.93
C HIS A 74 16.54 15.77 10.26
N SER A 75 15.53 15.84 9.39
CA SER A 75 14.36 16.69 9.60
C SER A 75 13.70 16.32 10.93
N SER A 76 13.76 17.22 11.91
CA SER A 76 13.27 16.94 13.27
C SER A 76 11.75 17.00 13.29
N LEU A 77 11.13 15.82 13.30
CA LEU A 77 9.68 15.63 13.30
C LEU A 77 9.01 16.43 14.43
N SER A 78 8.17 17.39 14.04
CA SER A 78 7.41 18.23 14.97
C SER A 78 6.21 17.43 15.48
N LEU A 79 6.28 17.02 16.75
CA LEU A 79 5.38 16.04 17.35
C LEU A 79 4.75 16.59 18.63
N ILE A 80 3.43 16.74 18.63
CA ILE A 80 2.66 17.24 19.76
C ILE A 80 2.11 16.03 20.53
N GLU A 81 2.43 15.93 21.83
CA GLU A 81 1.90 14.86 22.67
C GLU A 81 0.41 15.11 23.01
N ALA A 82 -0.43 14.09 22.86
CA ALA A 82 -1.85 14.14 23.19
C ALA A 82 -2.34 12.82 23.82
N THR A 83 -3.46 12.84 24.53
CA THR A 83 -4.09 11.63 25.09
C THR A 83 -5.48 11.45 24.50
N VAL A 84 -5.77 10.27 23.92
CA VAL A 84 -7.03 10.01 23.21
C VAL A 84 -8.17 9.77 24.19
N THR A 85 -9.10 10.73 24.30
CA THR A 85 -10.27 10.64 25.20
C THR A 85 -11.34 9.72 24.65
N ARG A 86 -11.57 9.76 23.32
CA ARG A 86 -12.64 9.03 22.65
C ARG A 86 -12.33 8.84 21.17
N VAL A 87 -12.77 7.70 20.62
CA VAL A 87 -12.87 7.49 19.16
C VAL A 87 -14.29 7.85 18.72
N VAL A 88 -14.40 8.57 17.60
CA VAL A 88 -15.68 9.00 17.01
C VAL A 88 -16.05 8.04 15.88
N ASP A 89 -15.12 7.85 14.93
CA ASP A 89 -15.16 6.79 13.93
C ASP A 89 -13.71 6.38 13.55
N GLY A 90 -13.52 5.47 12.59
CA GLY A 90 -12.24 4.87 12.23
C GLY A 90 -11.09 5.86 11.96
N ASP A 91 -11.39 7.00 11.33
CA ASP A 91 -10.42 8.06 11.01
C ASP A 91 -10.53 9.34 11.86
N THR A 92 -11.44 9.38 12.84
CA THR A 92 -11.76 10.60 13.60
C THR A 92 -11.76 10.33 15.10
N ILE A 93 -10.90 11.05 15.83
CA ILE A 93 -10.70 10.88 17.27
C ILE A 93 -10.83 12.21 18.02
N LYS A 94 -11.07 12.11 19.33
CA LYS A 94 -10.98 13.22 20.28
C LYS A 94 -9.81 13.00 21.22
N VAL A 95 -9.10 14.08 21.52
CA VAL A 95 -7.86 14.06 22.31
C VAL A 95 -7.85 15.20 23.33
N THR A 96 -7.24 14.98 24.49
CA THR A 96 -6.81 16.07 25.37
C THR A 96 -5.45 16.58 24.90
N LEU A 97 -5.38 17.88 24.63
CA LEU A 97 -4.19 18.63 24.23
C LEU A 97 -4.18 19.93 25.06
N GLU A 98 -3.10 20.18 25.80
CA GLU A 98 -2.98 21.34 26.73
C GLU A 98 -4.17 21.49 27.70
N GLY A 99 -4.78 20.37 28.13
CA GLY A 99 -5.94 20.35 29.02
C GLY A 99 -7.30 20.65 28.36
N LYS A 100 -7.35 20.89 27.05
CA LYS A 100 -8.57 21.09 26.26
C LYS A 100 -8.89 19.83 25.45
N GLU A 101 -10.17 19.54 25.21
CA GLU A 101 -10.56 18.49 24.26
C GLU A 101 -10.60 19.06 22.83
N GLU A 102 -9.82 18.44 21.94
CA GLU A 102 -9.72 18.76 20.52
C GLU A 102 -10.21 17.58 19.67
N THR A 103 -10.68 17.86 18.45
CA THR A 103 -11.08 16.81 17.49
C THR A 103 -10.05 16.72 16.37
N VAL A 104 -9.53 15.52 16.15
CA VAL A 104 -8.50 15.21 15.15
C VAL A 104 -9.10 14.34 14.05
N ARG A 105 -8.94 14.74 12.79
CA ARG A 105 -9.18 13.91 11.61
C ARG A 105 -7.82 13.41 11.11
N LEU A 106 -7.68 12.11 10.93
CA LEU A 106 -6.43 11.49 10.52
C LEU A 106 -6.13 11.84 9.05
N THR A 107 -4.99 12.46 8.80
CA THR A 107 -4.56 12.91 7.45
C THR A 107 -4.26 11.71 6.55
N GLY A 108 -4.61 11.80 5.26
CA GLY A 108 -4.21 10.82 4.24
C GLY A 108 -5.04 9.53 4.17
N VAL A 109 -6.02 9.34 5.07
CA VAL A 109 -6.85 8.13 5.18
C VAL A 109 -8.34 8.47 5.15
N ASP A 110 -9.18 7.52 4.77
CA ASP A 110 -10.65 7.60 4.82
C ASP A 110 -11.21 6.22 5.19
N THR A 111 -11.98 6.14 6.27
CA THR A 111 -12.58 4.88 6.75
C THR A 111 -14.07 4.83 6.44
N PRO A 112 -14.67 3.66 6.16
CA PRO A 112 -16.09 3.56 5.83
C PRO A 112 -16.96 4.10 6.97
N GLU A 113 -17.96 4.92 6.63
CA GLU A 113 -18.75 5.72 7.57
C GLU A 113 -19.74 4.89 8.39
N THR A 114 -19.82 5.13 9.70
CA THR A 114 -20.66 4.33 10.63
C THR A 114 -21.54 5.13 11.58
N LYS A 115 -21.52 6.47 11.53
CA LYS A 115 -22.21 7.37 12.47
C LYS A 115 -23.03 8.48 11.80
N HIS A 116 -22.90 8.68 10.49
CA HIS A 116 -23.64 9.70 9.74
C HIS A 116 -25.18 9.49 9.82
N PRO A 117 -25.96 10.43 10.42
CA PRO A 117 -27.35 10.17 10.80
C PRO A 117 -28.34 9.81 9.68
N SER A 118 -28.01 10.10 8.42
CA SER A 118 -28.87 9.86 7.25
C SER A 118 -28.26 8.93 6.19
N LYS A 119 -27.23 8.16 6.53
CA LYS A 119 -26.63 7.14 5.64
C LYS A 119 -26.80 5.74 6.26
N PRO A 120 -26.82 4.66 5.46
CA PRO A 120 -26.54 3.33 5.98
C PRO A 120 -25.10 3.26 6.50
N VAL A 121 -24.83 2.34 7.42
CA VAL A 121 -23.46 1.98 7.82
C VAL A 121 -22.76 1.34 6.63
N GLU A 122 -21.58 1.84 6.28
CA GLU A 122 -20.81 1.37 5.12
C GLU A 122 -20.05 0.05 5.47
N PRO A 123 -19.90 -0.91 4.53
CA PRO A 123 -19.25 -2.19 4.80
C PRO A 123 -17.83 -2.05 5.35
N TYR A 124 -17.48 -2.88 6.33
CA TYR A 124 -16.20 -2.86 7.08
C TYR A 124 -15.93 -1.59 7.91
N GLY A 125 -16.88 -0.65 7.95
CA GLY A 125 -16.80 0.53 8.81
C GLY A 125 -16.74 0.18 10.31
N PRO A 126 -17.66 -0.63 10.87
CA PRO A 126 -17.66 -0.96 12.30
C PRO A 126 -16.35 -1.58 12.77
N GLU A 127 -15.75 -2.43 11.93
CA GLU A 127 -14.45 -3.07 12.14
C GLU A 127 -13.30 -2.03 12.13
N ALA A 128 -13.39 -1.00 11.29
CA ALA A 128 -12.46 0.14 11.31
C ALA A 128 -12.63 1.00 12.57
N SER A 129 -13.87 1.34 12.96
CA SER A 129 -14.15 2.08 14.21
C SER A 129 -13.65 1.31 15.44
N GLU A 130 -13.85 -0.01 15.47
CA GLU A 130 -13.39 -0.88 16.55
C GLU A 130 -11.87 -1.03 16.58
N PHE A 131 -11.21 -1.21 15.43
CA PHE A 131 -9.75 -1.26 15.35
C PHE A 131 -9.13 0.04 15.90
N THR A 132 -9.66 1.20 15.52
CA THR A 132 -9.23 2.51 16.04
C THR A 132 -9.52 2.64 17.54
N LYS A 133 -10.70 2.22 18.00
CA LYS A 133 -11.05 2.21 19.44
C LYS A 133 -10.07 1.35 20.25
N ASN A 134 -9.83 0.11 19.85
CA ASN A 134 -8.99 -0.84 20.58
C ASN A 134 -7.50 -0.44 20.52
N THR A 135 -7.06 0.19 19.42
CA THR A 135 -5.67 0.64 19.26
C THR A 135 -5.38 2.00 19.91
N LEU A 136 -6.35 2.92 20.01
CA LEU A 136 -6.08 4.30 20.46
C LEU A 136 -6.75 4.70 21.77
N ALA A 137 -7.93 4.18 22.14
CA ALA A 137 -8.71 4.74 23.25
C ALA A 137 -7.96 4.69 24.60
N GLY A 138 -7.93 5.84 25.29
CA GLY A 138 -7.22 6.01 26.56
C GLY A 138 -5.68 6.01 26.46
N LYS A 139 -5.10 5.93 25.25
CA LYS A 139 -3.65 5.93 25.05
C LYS A 139 -3.09 7.32 24.82
N LYS A 140 -1.82 7.50 25.20
CA LYS A 140 -0.97 8.61 24.76
C LYS A 140 -0.53 8.38 23.31
N VAL A 141 -0.56 9.42 22.49
CA VAL A 141 -0.14 9.44 21.08
C VAL A 141 0.67 10.69 20.79
N PHE A 142 1.36 10.71 19.66
CA PHE A 142 2.07 11.89 19.15
C PHE A 142 1.45 12.31 17.82
N LEU A 143 0.99 13.56 17.74
CA LEU A 143 0.38 14.15 16.55
C LEU A 143 1.46 14.87 15.74
N GLU A 144 1.66 14.45 14.50
CA GLU A 144 2.44 15.20 13.51
C GLU A 144 1.49 16.01 12.64
N LEU A 145 1.71 17.33 12.55
CA LEU A 145 0.95 18.21 11.67
C LEU A 145 1.69 18.37 10.34
N ASP A 146 0.92 18.49 9.26
CA ASP A 146 1.42 18.81 7.92
C ASP A 146 1.17 20.31 7.61
N VAL A 147 1.48 20.77 6.40
CA VAL A 147 1.45 22.19 5.97
C VAL A 147 0.18 22.95 6.39
N GLN A 148 -0.99 22.32 6.35
CA GLN A 148 -2.25 22.88 6.84
C GLN A 148 -2.70 22.16 8.13
N PRO A 149 -2.68 22.83 9.32
CA PRO A 149 -2.91 22.16 10.60
C PRO A 149 -4.39 21.91 10.95
N ARG A 150 -5.35 22.59 10.29
CA ARG A 150 -6.79 22.42 10.53
C ARG A 150 -7.62 22.48 9.24
N ASP A 151 -8.75 21.77 9.24
CA ASP A 151 -9.74 21.80 8.16
C ASP A 151 -10.79 22.91 8.30
N ARG A 152 -11.69 23.02 7.31
CA ARG A 152 -12.78 24.00 7.27
C ARG A 152 -13.85 23.85 8.38
N TYR A 153 -13.79 22.77 9.15
CA TYR A 153 -14.66 22.51 10.31
C TYR A 153 -13.93 22.74 11.64
N GLY A 154 -12.68 23.20 11.59
CA GLY A 154 -11.83 23.44 12.76
C GLY A 154 -11.20 22.16 13.34
N ARG A 155 -11.35 20.99 12.72
CA ARG A 155 -10.69 19.76 13.17
C ARG A 155 -9.20 19.86 12.90
N ILE A 156 -8.38 19.36 13.83
CA ILE A 156 -6.94 19.21 13.63
C ILE A 156 -6.69 18.14 12.56
N LEU A 157 -5.82 18.43 11.60
CA LEU A 157 -5.37 17.49 10.58
C LEU A 157 -3.99 16.95 10.99
N ALA A 158 -3.92 15.66 11.36
CA ALA A 158 -2.69 15.06 11.87
C ALA A 158 -2.44 13.64 11.36
N TYR A 159 -1.16 13.28 11.29
CA TYR A 159 -0.69 11.91 11.29
C TYR A 159 -0.50 11.47 12.76
N VAL A 160 -1.05 10.32 13.14
CA VAL A 160 -1.11 9.85 14.54
C VAL A 160 -0.09 8.74 14.78
N TRP A 161 0.96 9.05 15.53
CA TRP A 161 2.02 8.14 15.92
C TRP A 161 1.73 7.48 17.27
N LEU A 162 1.81 6.15 17.32
CA LEU A 162 1.57 5.32 18.52
C LEU A 162 2.71 5.40 19.56
N SER A 163 3.91 5.75 19.10
CA SER A 163 5.08 6.03 19.91
C SER A 163 5.98 6.98 19.13
N LYS A 164 6.86 7.73 19.80
CA LYS A 164 7.74 8.70 19.13
C LYS A 164 8.65 7.98 18.11
N PRO A 165 8.56 8.31 16.81
CA PRO A 165 9.48 7.76 15.81
C PRO A 165 10.90 8.32 15.95
N ALA A 166 11.87 7.57 15.40
CA ALA A 166 13.26 8.00 15.25
C ALA A 166 13.48 8.86 13.99
N ASN A 167 12.68 8.60 12.95
CA ASN A 167 12.65 9.33 11.67
C ASN A 167 11.36 8.93 10.91
N ASP A 168 11.14 9.51 9.73
CA ASP A 168 9.99 9.28 8.85
C ASP A 168 10.23 8.22 7.76
N SER A 169 11.16 7.28 8.00
CA SER A 169 11.38 6.15 7.09
C SER A 169 10.18 5.20 7.02
N ASP A 170 10.05 4.49 5.90
CA ASP A 170 9.01 3.49 5.66
C ASP A 170 8.89 2.46 6.80
N GLN A 171 10.01 2.01 7.37
CA GLN A 171 10.00 1.08 8.51
C GLN A 171 9.33 1.70 9.75
N GLU A 172 9.70 2.92 10.12
CA GLU A 172 9.11 3.61 11.27
C GLU A 172 7.62 3.89 11.03
N VAL A 173 7.27 4.38 9.84
CA VAL A 173 5.88 4.66 9.43
C VAL A 173 5.03 3.37 9.50
N ARG A 174 5.47 2.26 8.90
CA ARG A 174 4.76 0.96 8.94
C ARG A 174 4.53 0.40 10.34
N GLN A 175 5.45 0.67 11.28
CA GLN A 175 5.43 0.08 12.62
C GLN A 175 4.74 0.96 13.67
N LYS A 176 4.76 2.29 13.50
CA LYS A 176 4.36 3.25 14.54
C LYS A 176 3.30 4.25 14.10
N LEU A 177 3.08 4.48 12.80
CA LEU A 177 2.05 5.40 12.34
C LEU A 177 0.71 4.70 12.20
N PHE A 178 -0.29 5.15 12.97
CA PHE A 178 -1.61 4.54 12.98
C PHE A 178 -2.37 4.72 11.65
N ASN A 179 -2.13 5.83 10.95
CA ASN A 179 -2.63 6.05 9.59
C ASN A 179 -2.16 4.95 8.62
N ALA A 180 -0.89 4.54 8.71
CA ALA A 180 -0.35 3.41 7.95
C ALA A 180 -0.97 2.08 8.40
N HIS A 181 -1.21 1.90 9.71
CA HIS A 181 -1.86 0.71 10.24
C HIS A 181 -3.27 0.47 9.71
N LEU A 182 -4.07 1.52 9.49
CA LEU A 182 -5.39 1.46 8.88
C LEU A 182 -5.30 0.96 7.43
N LEU A 183 -4.44 1.58 6.62
CA LEU A 183 -4.30 1.26 5.20
C LEU A 183 -3.76 -0.16 4.97
N LEU A 184 -2.64 -0.52 5.63
CA LEU A 184 -2.02 -1.85 5.52
C LEU A 184 -2.98 -3.00 5.86
N ARG A 185 -3.94 -2.77 6.77
CA ARG A 185 -4.93 -3.76 7.22
C ARG A 185 -6.27 -3.66 6.47
N GLY A 186 -6.43 -2.71 5.55
CA GLY A 186 -7.64 -2.56 4.75
C GLY A 186 -8.84 -2.01 5.53
N TYR A 187 -8.62 -1.26 6.61
CA TYR A 187 -9.68 -0.55 7.34
C TYR A 187 -10.12 0.76 6.67
N GLY A 188 -9.38 1.23 5.67
CA GLY A 188 -9.69 2.46 4.95
C GLY A 188 -8.93 2.58 3.63
N GLN A 189 -9.24 3.62 2.88
CA GLN A 189 -8.61 4.00 1.63
C GLN A 189 -7.69 5.21 1.81
N GLN A 190 -6.84 5.50 0.83
CA GLN A 190 -6.02 6.70 0.80
C GLN A 190 -6.87 7.92 0.39
N LEU A 191 -6.74 9.03 1.13
CA LEU A 191 -7.37 10.31 0.83
C LEU A 191 -6.33 11.43 0.76
N THR A 192 -5.87 11.72 -0.46
CA THR A 192 -4.83 12.74 -0.72
C THR A 192 -5.48 14.11 -0.89
N ILE A 193 -5.25 15.04 0.05
CA ILE A 193 -5.75 16.42 -0.01
C ILE A 193 -4.56 17.38 0.15
N PRO A 194 -4.10 18.03 -0.94
CA PRO A 194 -3.08 19.07 -0.87
C PRO A 194 -3.50 20.24 0.04
N PRO A 195 -2.57 20.87 0.79
CA PRO A 195 -1.12 20.61 0.78
C PRO A 195 -0.66 19.42 1.62
N ASN A 196 -1.56 18.74 2.34
CA ASN A 196 -1.23 17.73 3.34
C ASN A 196 -0.97 16.34 2.72
N VAL A 197 0.21 16.16 2.16
CA VAL A 197 0.58 14.99 1.34
C VAL A 197 1.86 14.27 1.79
N LYS A 198 2.43 14.59 2.96
CA LYS A 198 3.77 14.10 3.38
C LYS A 198 3.99 12.60 3.18
N TYR A 199 3.00 11.77 3.53
CA TYR A 199 3.09 10.30 3.43
C TYR A 199 2.34 9.68 2.24
N ALA A 200 1.92 10.47 1.25
CA ALA A 200 1.03 10.02 0.17
C ALA A 200 1.59 8.84 -0.66
N ASP A 201 2.89 8.79 -0.95
CA ASP A 201 3.48 7.68 -1.72
C ASP A 201 3.68 6.40 -0.91
N LEU A 202 3.97 6.52 0.39
CA LEU A 202 3.96 5.37 1.29
C LEU A 202 2.54 4.80 1.42
N PHE A 203 1.54 5.68 1.59
CA PHE A 203 0.13 5.28 1.71
C PHE A 203 -0.40 4.62 0.43
N ARG A 204 0.02 5.10 -0.75
CA ARG A 204 -0.24 4.49 -2.06
C ARG A 204 0.31 3.06 -2.14
N THR A 205 1.50 2.85 -1.59
CA THR A 205 2.16 1.54 -1.51
C THR A 205 1.41 0.61 -0.53
N TYR A 206 1.02 1.11 0.64
CA TYR A 206 0.29 0.33 1.66
C TYR A 206 -1.10 -0.12 1.20
N VAL A 207 -1.83 0.73 0.46
CA VAL A 207 -3.12 0.37 -0.14
C VAL A 207 -2.96 -0.70 -1.23
N LYS A 208 -1.88 -0.63 -2.03
CA LYS A 208 -1.53 -1.66 -3.01
C LYS A 208 -1.29 -3.01 -2.32
N GLU A 209 -0.43 -3.05 -1.30
CA GLU A 209 -0.17 -4.28 -0.53
C GLU A 209 -1.43 -4.84 0.13
N ALA A 210 -2.27 -3.98 0.71
CA ALA A 210 -3.52 -4.38 1.35
C ALA A 210 -4.51 -5.00 0.35
N ARG A 211 -4.55 -4.51 -0.90
CA ARG A 211 -5.32 -5.09 -2.00
C ARG A 211 -4.77 -6.44 -2.44
N GLU A 212 -3.46 -6.52 -2.67
CA GLU A 212 -2.78 -7.75 -3.11
C GLU A 212 -2.94 -8.88 -2.10
N ARG A 213 -2.95 -8.58 -0.80
CA ARG A 213 -3.18 -9.55 0.29
C ARG A 213 -4.66 -9.67 0.73
N LYS A 214 -5.60 -9.09 -0.02
CA LYS A 214 -7.06 -9.10 0.25
C LYS A 214 -7.45 -8.74 1.70
N ALA A 215 -6.77 -7.75 2.29
CA ALA A 215 -7.01 -7.36 3.67
C ALA A 215 -8.28 -6.49 3.83
N GLY A 216 -9.10 -6.79 4.84
CA GLY A 216 -10.24 -5.97 5.24
C GLY A 216 -11.23 -5.70 4.11
N LEU A 217 -11.44 -4.42 3.79
CA LEU A 217 -12.23 -3.95 2.65
C LEU A 217 -11.94 -4.70 1.34
N TRP A 218 -10.68 -5.06 1.10
CA TRP A 218 -10.23 -5.70 -0.14
C TRP A 218 -10.49 -7.23 -0.17
N GLY A 219 -10.99 -7.81 0.92
CA GLY A 219 -11.33 -9.24 1.02
C GLY A 219 -12.83 -9.54 1.00
N LEU A 220 -13.72 -8.53 1.10
CA LEU A 220 -15.17 -8.72 1.23
C LEU A 220 -15.78 -9.53 0.07
N GLY A 221 -15.30 -9.33 -1.16
CA GLY A 221 -15.71 -10.09 -2.36
C GLY A 221 -14.80 -11.28 -2.63
N SER A 222 -14.54 -12.15 -1.65
CA SER A 222 -13.69 -13.34 -1.81
C SER A 222 -14.07 -14.55 -0.94
N ASN A 223 -15.23 -14.51 -0.30
CA ASN A 223 -15.74 -15.58 0.56
C ASN A 223 -16.90 -16.31 -0.12
N ASP A 224 -16.59 -17.36 -0.88
CA ASP A 224 -17.60 -18.29 -1.42
C ASP A 224 -17.64 -19.63 -0.66
N THR A 225 -18.82 -20.23 -0.66
CA THR A 225 -19.33 -21.09 0.43
C THR A 225 -18.85 -22.56 0.47
N SER A 226 -18.69 -23.10 1.68
CA SER A 226 -19.10 -24.48 2.02
C SER A 226 -19.28 -24.65 3.54
N ASN A 227 -20.12 -25.62 3.93
CA ASN A 227 -21.02 -25.56 5.09
C ASN A 227 -20.35 -25.38 6.48
N GLU A 228 -20.94 -24.63 7.42
CA GLU A 228 -22.26 -24.90 8.00
C GLU A 228 -23.12 -23.65 8.32
N VAL A 229 -24.45 -23.76 8.17
CA VAL A 229 -25.38 -22.85 8.86
C VAL A 229 -25.50 -23.22 10.33
N LYS A 230 -24.60 -22.60 11.09
CA LYS A 230 -24.95 -21.86 12.31
C LYS A 230 -24.01 -20.65 12.51
N THR A 231 -23.54 -19.94 11.48
CA THR A 231 -24.31 -19.46 10.30
C THR A 231 -23.40 -19.20 9.08
N THR A 232 -23.69 -19.85 7.95
CA THR A 232 -23.27 -19.55 6.57
C THR A 232 -21.75 -19.40 6.25
N SER A 233 -21.00 -20.49 6.47
CA SER A 233 -20.23 -21.20 5.41
C SER A 233 -19.17 -20.51 4.51
N THR A 234 -17.96 -21.12 4.40
CA THR A 234 -16.87 -20.79 3.44
C THR A 234 -15.89 -21.97 3.33
N PRO A 235 -15.35 -22.35 2.15
CA PRO A 235 -13.93 -22.06 1.88
C PRO A 235 -13.46 -21.94 0.40
N THR A 236 -12.63 -20.93 0.14
CA THR A 236 -11.29 -21.03 -0.50
C THR A 236 -11.08 -21.80 -1.82
N ASN A 237 -10.76 -21.09 -2.93
CA ASN A 237 -9.40 -21.13 -3.54
C ASN A 237 -9.10 -20.01 -4.58
N SER A 238 -8.02 -20.16 -5.38
CA SER A 238 -7.21 -19.05 -5.92
C SER A 238 -7.12 -18.88 -7.45
N SER A 239 -7.11 -17.59 -7.88
CA SER A 239 -6.28 -16.97 -8.94
C SER A 239 -6.43 -17.23 -10.46
N THR A 240 -6.29 -16.10 -11.19
CA THR A 240 -5.85 -15.92 -12.61
C THR A 240 -6.94 -15.88 -13.71
N ALA A 241 -6.68 -15.14 -14.80
CA ALA A 241 -7.68 -14.67 -15.77
C ALA A 241 -7.45 -15.15 -17.22
N THR A 242 -8.52 -15.18 -18.04
CA THR A 242 -8.51 -15.03 -19.52
C THR A 242 -9.94 -14.77 -20.05
N THR A 243 -10.08 -14.05 -21.16
CA THR A 243 -11.33 -13.43 -21.65
C THR A 243 -12.27 -14.34 -22.45
N THR A 244 -12.61 -15.54 -21.95
CA THR A 244 -13.71 -16.36 -22.52
C THR A 244 -14.37 -17.22 -21.44
N GLY A 245 -15.52 -16.79 -20.90
CA GLY A 245 -16.21 -17.52 -19.84
C GLY A 245 -17.20 -16.70 -19.02
N PRO A 246 -17.69 -17.26 -17.89
CA PRO A 246 -18.43 -16.55 -16.84
C PRO A 246 -17.56 -15.51 -16.10
N GLY A 247 -18.22 -14.73 -15.24
CA GLY A 247 -17.60 -13.71 -14.39
C GLY A 247 -16.78 -14.28 -13.23
N PRO A 248 -16.11 -13.40 -12.47
CA PRO A 248 -15.18 -13.78 -11.40
C PRO A 248 -15.81 -14.63 -10.29
N ASN A 249 -17.14 -14.58 -10.12
CA ASN A 249 -17.92 -15.36 -9.16
C ASN A 249 -18.96 -16.26 -9.86
N GLY A 250 -18.78 -16.56 -11.16
CA GLY A 250 -19.68 -17.40 -11.95
C GLY A 250 -20.83 -16.67 -12.65
N GLU A 251 -20.84 -15.34 -12.66
CA GLU A 251 -21.87 -14.52 -13.31
C GLU A 251 -21.93 -14.80 -14.82
N THR A 252 -23.08 -15.24 -15.34
CA THR A 252 -23.17 -15.61 -16.77
C THR A 252 -23.54 -14.44 -17.68
N ILE A 253 -23.94 -13.29 -17.13
CA ILE A 253 -24.41 -12.15 -17.92
C ILE A 253 -23.39 -11.01 -17.87
N LYS A 254 -22.85 -10.64 -19.04
CA LYS A 254 -21.87 -9.56 -19.21
C LYS A 254 -22.59 -8.22 -19.44
N GLY A 255 -22.41 -7.24 -18.56
CA GLY A 255 -22.92 -5.86 -18.73
C GLY A 255 -21.82 -4.89 -19.15
N ASN A 256 -22.08 -4.00 -20.11
CA ASN A 256 -21.17 -2.91 -20.48
C ASN A 256 -21.93 -1.59 -20.73
N ILE A 257 -21.22 -0.47 -20.71
CA ILE A 257 -21.77 0.88 -20.80
C ILE A 257 -21.02 1.64 -21.91
N ASN A 258 -21.72 1.94 -23.01
CA ASN A 258 -21.05 2.67 -24.10
C ASN A 258 -20.81 4.15 -23.74
N SER A 259 -19.98 4.85 -24.52
CA SER A 259 -19.64 6.27 -24.30
C SER A 259 -20.81 7.26 -24.43
N LYS A 260 -22.02 6.78 -24.76
CA LYS A 260 -23.28 7.55 -24.72
C LYS A 260 -24.13 7.25 -23.48
N GLY A 261 -23.61 6.45 -22.54
CA GLY A 261 -24.31 6.03 -21.33
C GLY A 261 -25.30 4.87 -21.53
N GLU A 262 -25.34 4.23 -22.71
CA GLU A 262 -26.23 3.07 -22.89
C GLU A 262 -25.67 1.84 -22.17
N LYS A 263 -26.37 1.43 -21.12
CA LYS A 263 -26.19 0.17 -20.41
C LYS A 263 -26.74 -1.00 -21.24
N ILE A 264 -25.88 -1.92 -21.67
CA ILE A 264 -26.26 -3.09 -22.48
C ILE A 264 -25.75 -4.36 -21.80
N TYR A 265 -26.59 -5.38 -21.65
CA TYR A 265 -26.15 -6.70 -21.21
C TYR A 265 -26.20 -7.75 -22.34
N HIS A 266 -25.30 -8.73 -22.24
CA HIS A 266 -25.09 -9.79 -23.21
C HIS A 266 -25.14 -11.13 -22.49
N VAL A 267 -25.85 -12.09 -23.06
CA VAL A 267 -26.08 -13.43 -22.49
C VAL A 267 -25.22 -14.48 -23.21
N PRO A 268 -24.88 -15.63 -22.59
CA PRO A 268 -24.08 -16.67 -23.22
C PRO A 268 -24.69 -17.14 -24.54
N GLY A 269 -23.85 -17.34 -25.56
CA GLY A 269 -24.30 -17.66 -26.92
C GLY A 269 -24.88 -16.48 -27.73
N GLY A 270 -25.02 -15.29 -27.14
CA GLY A 270 -25.38 -14.08 -27.88
C GLY A 270 -24.23 -13.59 -28.78
N GLN A 271 -24.55 -13.04 -29.96
CA GLN A 271 -23.59 -12.61 -31.00
C GLN A 271 -22.47 -11.67 -30.49
N PHE A 272 -22.71 -10.92 -29.42
CA PHE A 272 -21.76 -9.98 -28.83
C PHE A 272 -21.06 -10.49 -27.57
N TYR A 273 -21.45 -11.64 -27.01
CA TYR A 273 -21.04 -12.09 -25.67
C TYR A 273 -19.52 -12.25 -25.50
N GLU A 274 -18.82 -12.96 -26.38
CA GLU A 274 -17.38 -13.21 -26.20
C GLU A 274 -16.47 -12.02 -26.55
N LYS A 275 -16.97 -11.07 -27.35
CA LYS A 275 -16.24 -9.83 -27.70
C LYS A 275 -16.57 -8.65 -26.79
N THR A 276 -17.56 -8.75 -25.90
CA THR A 276 -17.84 -7.73 -24.89
C THR A 276 -16.86 -7.87 -23.72
N VAL A 277 -16.06 -6.83 -23.49
CA VAL A 277 -15.42 -6.60 -22.18
C VAL A 277 -16.49 -6.06 -21.23
N PRO A 278 -16.79 -6.74 -20.11
CA PRO A 278 -17.80 -6.29 -19.16
C PRO A 278 -17.26 -5.25 -18.17
N GLU A 279 -18.07 -4.25 -17.90
CA GLU A 279 -17.91 -3.26 -16.83
C GLU A 279 -18.81 -3.57 -15.62
N ALA A 280 -19.81 -4.43 -15.82
CA ALA A 280 -20.68 -5.02 -14.81
C ALA A 280 -20.91 -6.51 -15.14
N TRP A 281 -21.24 -7.29 -14.12
CA TRP A 281 -21.59 -8.70 -14.24
C TRP A 281 -22.88 -8.97 -13.48
N PHE A 282 -23.71 -9.90 -13.95
CA PHE A 282 -24.96 -10.30 -13.30
C PHE A 282 -25.15 -11.81 -13.37
N PHE A 283 -25.80 -12.38 -12.36
CA PHE A 283 -26.18 -13.79 -12.34
C PHE A 283 -27.43 -14.05 -13.20
N THR A 284 -28.30 -13.05 -13.35
CA THR A 284 -29.53 -13.18 -14.14
C THR A 284 -29.79 -11.97 -15.06
N GLU A 285 -30.56 -12.18 -16.13
CA GLU A 285 -31.02 -11.08 -16.98
C GLU A 285 -31.99 -10.12 -16.25
N GLU A 286 -32.70 -10.59 -15.21
CA GLU A 286 -33.67 -9.78 -14.46
C GLU A 286 -32.96 -8.82 -13.49
N GLU A 287 -31.89 -9.28 -12.86
CA GLU A 287 -30.93 -8.44 -12.14
C GLU A 287 -30.31 -7.38 -13.06
N ALA A 288 -29.86 -7.78 -14.26
CA ALA A 288 -29.32 -6.85 -15.26
C ALA A 288 -30.34 -5.79 -15.70
N ARG A 289 -31.60 -6.20 -15.97
CA ARG A 289 -32.72 -5.28 -16.25
C ARG A 289 -32.98 -4.32 -15.09
N SER A 290 -32.95 -4.82 -13.86
CA SER A 290 -33.16 -4.04 -12.63
C SER A 290 -32.04 -3.03 -12.38
N ALA A 291 -30.79 -3.36 -12.73
CA ALA A 291 -29.66 -2.44 -12.76
C ALA A 291 -29.72 -1.41 -13.91
N GLY A 292 -30.78 -1.44 -14.74
CA GLY A 292 -31.02 -0.53 -15.85
C GLY A 292 -30.30 -0.91 -17.15
N PHE A 293 -29.80 -2.13 -17.29
CA PHE A 293 -29.20 -2.62 -18.53
C PHE A 293 -30.27 -3.18 -19.45
N ARG A 294 -30.31 -2.73 -20.72
CA ARG A 294 -31.16 -3.34 -21.74
C ARG A 294 -30.47 -4.54 -22.38
N ALA A 295 -31.25 -5.51 -22.88
CA ALA A 295 -30.70 -6.60 -23.67
C ALA A 295 -29.93 -6.07 -24.89
N SER A 296 -28.84 -6.75 -25.22
CA SER A 296 -28.16 -6.60 -26.51
C SER A 296 -29.12 -7.00 -27.64
N LYS A 297 -29.19 -6.19 -28.69
CA LYS A 297 -29.93 -6.53 -29.91
C LYS A 297 -29.01 -7.38 -30.78
N ARG A 298 -29.58 -8.41 -31.42
CA ARG A 298 -28.90 -9.47 -32.17
C ARG A 298 -27.69 -8.97 -32.96
#